data_AF-A0A5J4R299-F1
#
_entry.id   AF-A0A5J4R299-F1
#
_cell.length_a   1.000
_cell.length_b   1.000
_cell.length_c   1.000
_cell.angle_alpha   90.00
_cell.angle_beta   90.00
_cell.angle_gamma   90.00
#
_symmetry.space_group_name_H-M   'P 1'
#
loop_
_entity.id
_entity.type
_entity.pdbx_description
1 polymer ?
#
loop_
_entity_poly.entity_id
_entity_poly.type
_entity_poly.pdbx_seq_one_letter_code
_entity_poly.pdbx_strand_id
1 'polypeptide(L)'
;MKKFLLLFLLACIAFLSFCSCENEDKFIYNINLQGSVTVEGDTIEIDSRFIYNDHTCDALVHAIYQNDVKSIEKEITDLFHCQTYDIFVFGQIQAATVKEHFKTGFAIELIDWEIEYAVGWNM
;
A
#
# COMPACT_ATOMS: atom_id res chain seq x y z
N MET A 1 31.54 16.74 34.11
CA MET A 1 31.29 15.94 32.88
C MET A 1 29.99 16.38 32.21
N LYS A 2 29.95 17.56 31.57
CA LYS A 2 28.72 18.09 30.91
C LYS A 2 28.95 18.56 29.45
N LYS A 3 30.21 18.57 28.99
CA LYS A 3 30.57 19.06 27.64
C LYS A 3 30.52 17.97 26.56
N PHE A 4 30.57 16.69 26.94
CA PHE A 4 30.46 15.56 26.00
C PHE A 4 29.02 15.30 25.55
N LEU A 5 28.02 15.69 26.36
CA LEU A 5 26.60 15.50 26.00
C LEU A 5 26.17 16.44 24.84
N LEU A 6 26.75 17.65 24.80
CA LEU A 6 26.39 18.66 23.80
C LEU A 6 26.88 18.29 22.39
N LEU A 7 28.05 17.63 22.31
CA LEU A 7 28.64 17.18 21.05
C LEU A 7 27.88 15.99 20.44
N PHE A 8 27.30 15.13 21.27
CA PHE A 8 26.47 14.02 20.79
C PHE A 8 25.13 14.50 20.22
N LEU A 9 24.57 15.57 20.79
CA LEU A 9 23.29 16.14 20.34
C LEU A 9 23.40 16.85 18.97
N LEU A 10 24.54 17.46 18.67
CA LEU A 10 24.78 18.10 17.36
C LEU A 10 24.99 17.09 16.22
N ALA A 11 25.51 15.89 16.51
CA ALA A 11 25.65 14.84 15.50
C ALA A 11 24.28 14.25 15.08
N CYS A 12 23.31 14.18 15.99
CA CYS A 12 21.97 13.68 15.68
C CYS A 12 21.16 14.64 14.77
N ILE A 13 21.39 15.95 14.85
CA ILE A 13 20.64 16.93 14.04
C ILE A 13 21.17 16.97 12.59
N ALA A 14 22.47 16.72 12.38
CA ALA A 14 23.04 16.67 11.03
C ALA A 14 22.58 15.46 10.22
N PHE A 15 22.24 14.34 10.86
CA PHE A 15 21.68 13.15 10.19
C PHE A 15 20.20 13.31 9.79
N LEU A 16 19.44 14.17 10.49
CA LEU A 16 18.04 14.45 10.13
C LEU A 16 17.91 15.43 8.95
N SER A 17 19.00 16.08 8.52
CA SER A 17 19.00 17.00 7.37
C SER A 17 19.20 16.31 6.02
N PHE A 18 19.44 15.00 6.01
CA PHE A 18 19.20 14.14 4.84
C PHE A 18 17.86 13.41 5.04
N CYS A 19 16.81 14.17 5.38
CA CYS A 19 15.46 13.72 5.06
C CYS A 19 15.38 13.81 3.54
N SER A 20 15.74 12.70 2.90
CA SER A 20 15.47 12.41 1.51
C SER A 20 14.06 12.92 1.24
N CYS A 21 13.96 14.04 0.53
CA CYS A 21 12.75 14.37 -0.21
C CYS A 21 12.77 13.40 -1.39
N GLU A 22 12.66 12.11 -1.07
CA GLU A 22 12.19 11.12 -1.99
C GLU A 22 10.86 11.69 -2.44
N ASN A 23 10.80 12.11 -3.70
CA ASN A 23 9.52 12.15 -4.38
C ASN A 23 8.91 10.79 -4.09
N GLU A 24 7.96 10.72 -3.16
CA GLU A 24 7.07 9.58 -3.06
C GLU A 24 6.45 9.50 -4.45
N ASP A 25 6.94 8.57 -5.26
CA ASP A 25 6.50 8.39 -6.62
C ASP A 25 4.99 8.16 -6.54
N LYS A 26 4.22 9.17 -6.94
CA LYS A 26 2.77 9.14 -6.84
C LYS A 26 2.29 7.96 -7.68
N PHE A 27 1.69 6.97 -7.03
CA PHE A 27 1.17 5.81 -7.72
C PHE A 27 -0.03 6.21 -8.59
N ILE A 28 0.05 5.90 -9.89
CA ILE A 28 -1.12 6.02 -10.77
C ILE A 28 -1.90 4.72 -10.66
N TYR A 29 -3.12 4.79 -10.15
CA TYR A 29 -3.99 3.63 -10.02
C TYR A 29 -5.46 3.94 -10.29
N ASN A 30 -6.18 2.89 -10.65
CA ASN A 30 -7.63 2.83 -10.78
C ASN A 30 -8.04 1.41 -10.42
N ILE A 31 -8.47 1.21 -9.18
CA ILE A 31 -8.80 -0.11 -8.62
C ILE A 31 -10.22 -0.12 -8.07
N ASN A 32 -10.83 -1.30 -8.06
CA ASN A 32 -12.09 -1.57 -7.40
C ASN A 32 -11.82 -2.56 -6.26
N LEU A 33 -12.46 -2.30 -5.13
CA LEU A 33 -12.51 -3.18 -3.96
C LEU A 33 -13.94 -3.68 -3.84
N GLN A 34 -14.11 -5.00 -3.91
CA GLN A 34 -15.39 -5.67 -3.78
C GLN A 34 -15.32 -6.79 -2.76
N GLY A 35 -16.35 -6.97 -1.96
CA GLY A 35 -16.44 -8.06 -0.99
C GLY A 35 -17.07 -7.61 0.31
N SER A 36 -16.60 -8.14 1.43
CA SER A 36 -17.20 -7.86 2.73
C SER A 36 -16.16 -7.62 3.82
N VAL A 37 -16.55 -6.82 4.81
CA VAL A 37 -15.81 -6.62 6.05
C VAL A 37 -16.72 -6.87 7.24
N THR A 38 -16.15 -7.30 8.36
CA THR A 38 -16.87 -7.36 9.64
C THR A 38 -16.35 -6.26 10.56
N VAL A 39 -17.27 -5.42 11.05
CA VAL A 39 -17.01 -4.31 11.98
C VAL A 39 -17.93 -4.46 13.18
N GLU A 40 -17.35 -4.63 14.36
CA GLU A 40 -18.08 -4.78 15.64
C GLU A 40 -19.07 -5.96 15.67
N GLY A 41 -18.86 -6.97 14.81
CA GLY A 41 -19.72 -8.14 14.68
C GLY A 41 -20.75 -8.05 13.53
N ASP A 42 -20.88 -6.88 12.90
CA ASP A 42 -21.75 -6.69 11.74
C ASP A 42 -20.95 -6.83 10.44
N THR A 43 -21.50 -7.58 9.47
CA THR A 43 -20.91 -7.72 8.14
C THR A 43 -21.47 -6.67 7.18
N ILE A 44 -20.57 -5.93 6.53
CA ILE A 44 -20.86 -4.86 5.60
C ILE A 44 -20.28 -5.22 4.23
N GLU A 45 -21.11 -5.13 3.20
CA GLU A 45 -20.68 -5.29 1.80
C GLU A 45 -19.99 -4.02 1.30
N ILE A 46 -18.89 -4.19 0.57
CA ILE A 46 -18.11 -3.12 -0.04
C ILE A 46 -18.18 -3.30 -1.55
N ASP A 47 -18.47 -2.22 -2.25
CA ASP A 47 -18.29 -2.07 -3.70
C ASP A 47 -17.83 -0.64 -3.96
N SER A 48 -16.52 -0.44 -3.94
CA SER A 48 -15.88 0.87 -3.98
C SER A 48 -14.84 0.95 -5.07
N ARG A 49 -14.79 2.09 -5.77
CA ARG A 49 -13.79 2.39 -6.78
C ARG A 49 -12.88 3.51 -6.31
N PHE A 50 -11.57 3.27 -6.32
CA PHE A 50 -10.55 4.23 -5.96
C PHE A 50 -9.71 4.58 -7.18
N ILE A 51 -9.50 5.88 -7.38
CA ILE A 51 -8.66 6.44 -8.43
C ILE A 51 -7.59 7.31 -7.80
N TYR A 52 -6.45 7.47 -8.46
CA TYR A 52 -5.27 8.15 -7.90
C TYR A 52 -5.54 9.54 -7.27
N ASN A 53 -6.58 10.26 -7.70
CA ASN A 53 -6.93 11.58 -7.17
C ASN A 53 -7.58 11.56 -5.78
N ASP A 54 -8.04 10.41 -5.31
CA ASP A 54 -8.74 10.24 -4.02
C ASP A 54 -7.74 10.14 -2.84
N HIS A 55 -6.53 9.62 -3.07
CA HIS A 55 -5.48 9.40 -2.06
C HIS A 55 -5.85 8.47 -0.89
N THR A 56 -7.13 8.13 -0.72
CA THR A 56 -7.66 7.27 0.34
C THR A 56 -7.02 5.87 0.37
N CYS A 57 -6.60 5.33 -0.79
CA CYS A 57 -6.04 3.98 -0.91
C CYS A 57 -4.53 3.95 -1.21
N ASP A 58 -3.80 5.07 -1.09
CA ASP A 58 -2.40 5.16 -1.51
C ASP A 58 -1.50 4.15 -0.79
N ALA A 59 -1.66 4.02 0.53
CA ALA A 59 -0.86 3.09 1.33
C ALA A 59 -1.14 1.63 0.97
N LEU A 60 -2.41 1.28 0.76
CA LEU A 60 -2.82 -0.06 0.33
C LEU A 60 -2.27 -0.38 -1.07
N VAL A 61 -2.40 0.56 -2.01
CA VAL A 61 -1.87 0.42 -3.38
C VAL A 61 -0.36 0.22 -3.36
N HIS A 62 0.36 0.98 -2.53
CA HIS A 62 1.79 0.83 -2.37
C HIS A 62 2.16 -0.55 -1.83
N ALA A 63 1.46 -1.02 -0.78
CA ALA A 63 1.71 -2.34 -0.20
C ALA A 63 1.46 -3.48 -1.19
N ILE A 64 0.38 -3.40 -1.99
CA ILE A 64 0.09 -4.36 -3.07
C ILE A 64 1.22 -4.35 -4.11
N TYR A 65 1.65 -3.18 -4.55
CA TYR A 65 2.73 -3.04 -5.54
C TYR A 65 4.08 -3.60 -5.04
N GLN A 66 4.40 -3.41 -3.76
CA GLN A 66 5.63 -3.94 -3.15
C GLN A 66 5.54 -5.42 -2.77
N ASN A 67 4.38 -6.06 -2.97
CA ASN A 67 4.13 -7.42 -2.49
C ASN A 67 4.39 -7.57 -0.98
N ASP A 68 4.09 -6.54 -0.19
CA ASP A 68 4.25 -6.54 1.26
C ASP A 68 2.97 -7.00 1.95
N VAL A 69 2.84 -8.32 2.07
CA VAL A 69 1.67 -9.00 2.67
C VAL A 69 1.30 -8.44 4.05
N LYS A 70 2.27 -8.11 4.90
CA LYS A 70 2.00 -7.60 6.25
C LYS A 70 1.41 -6.20 6.20
N SER A 71 1.96 -5.36 5.32
CA SER A 71 1.42 -4.02 5.11
C SER A 71 0.05 -4.07 4.46
N ILE A 72 -0.23 -4.99 3.52
CA ILE A 72 -1.58 -5.14 2.92
C ILE A 72 -2.64 -5.43 3.99
N GLU A 73 -2.39 -6.40 4.87
CA GLU A 73 -3.35 -6.73 5.94
C GLU A 73 -3.59 -5.54 6.87
N LYS A 74 -2.51 -4.83 7.24
CA LYS A 74 -2.59 -3.62 8.05
C LYS A 74 -3.44 -2.54 7.36
N GLU A 75 -3.13 -2.22 6.10
CA GLU A 75 -3.80 -1.11 5.40
C GLU A 75 -5.27 -1.41 5.10
N ILE A 76 -5.66 -2.66 4.83
CA ILE A 76 -7.08 -3.04 4.71
C ILE A 76 -7.81 -2.83 6.04
N THR A 77 -7.19 -3.28 7.13
CA THR A 77 -7.75 -3.16 8.48
C THR A 77 -7.91 -1.68 8.87
N ASP A 78 -6.91 -0.85 8.55
CA ASP A 78 -6.91 0.58 8.83
C ASP A 78 -7.95 1.33 7.97
N LEU A 79 -8.07 0.97 6.68
CA LEU A 79 -9.00 1.60 5.74
C LEU A 79 -10.48 1.39 6.13
N PHE A 80 -10.82 0.17 6.57
CA PHE A 80 -12.22 -0.19 6.88
C PHE A 80 -12.52 -0.25 8.38
N HIS A 81 -11.52 -0.08 9.24
CA HIS A 81 -11.63 -0.27 10.69
C HIS A 81 -12.29 -1.61 11.08
N CYS A 82 -11.93 -2.68 10.38
CA CYS A 82 -12.59 -3.99 10.48
C CYS A 82 -11.83 -5.00 11.34
N GLN A 83 -12.52 -6.02 11.88
CA GLN A 83 -11.87 -7.17 12.52
C GLN A 83 -11.51 -8.27 11.51
N THR A 84 -12.36 -8.48 10.50
CA THR A 84 -12.12 -9.46 9.44
C THR A 84 -12.57 -8.89 8.09
N TYR A 85 -12.00 -9.43 7.03
CA TYR A 85 -12.28 -9.03 5.66
C TYR A 85 -12.18 -10.22 4.69
N ASP A 86 -12.93 -10.10 3.60
CA ASP A 86 -12.90 -10.98 2.43
C ASP A 86 -13.10 -10.05 1.21
N ILE A 87 -12.00 -9.58 0.63
CA ILE A 87 -11.97 -8.48 -0.34
C ILE A 87 -11.21 -8.89 -1.61
N PHE A 88 -11.87 -8.70 -2.73
CA PHE A 88 -11.30 -8.81 -4.06
C PHE A 88 -10.90 -7.44 -4.61
N VAL A 89 -9.64 -7.30 -5.01
CA VAL A 89 -9.06 -6.08 -5.59
C VAL A 89 -8.79 -6.31 -7.06
N PHE A 90 -9.34 -5.47 -7.93
CA PHE A 90 -9.08 -5.57 -9.36
C PHE A 90 -9.03 -4.21 -10.04
N GLY A 91 -8.20 -4.10 -11.09
CA GLY A 91 -8.02 -2.86 -11.83
C GLY A 91 -6.58 -2.70 -12.29
N GLN A 92 -6.01 -1.50 -12.13
CA GLN A 92 -4.65 -1.22 -12.57
C GLN A 92 -3.86 -0.39 -11.54
N ILE A 93 -2.60 -0.75 -11.34
CA ILE A 93 -1.58 0.02 -10.61
C ILE A 93 -0.37 0.15 -11.54
N GLN A 94 0.07 1.38 -11.83
CA GLN A 94 1.20 1.65 -12.75
C GLN A 94 1.06 0.93 -14.11
N ALA A 95 -0.16 0.92 -14.66
CA ALA A 95 -0.55 0.19 -15.88
C ALA A 95 -0.49 -1.35 -15.81
N ALA A 96 0.02 -1.94 -14.73
CA ALA A 96 -0.07 -3.37 -14.48
C ALA A 96 -1.48 -3.75 -14.00
N THR A 97 -2.03 -4.84 -14.53
CA THR A 97 -3.37 -5.32 -14.16
C THR A 97 -3.31 -6.04 -12.82
N VAL A 98 -4.13 -5.58 -11.87
CA VAL A 98 -4.30 -6.18 -10.54
C VAL A 98 -5.53 -7.07 -10.56
N LYS A 99 -5.44 -8.27 -9.97
CA LYS A 99 -6.59 -9.15 -9.76
C LYS A 99 -6.36 -10.11 -8.58
N GLU A 100 -6.47 -9.58 -7.38
CA GLU A 100 -6.04 -10.25 -6.15
C GLU A 100 -7.19 -10.44 -5.15
N HIS A 101 -7.13 -11.50 -4.36
CA HIS A 101 -8.12 -11.81 -3.33
C HIS A 101 -7.45 -11.86 -1.95
N PHE A 102 -7.85 -10.96 -1.06
CA PHE A 102 -7.34 -10.87 0.29
C PHE A 102 -8.40 -11.31 1.29
N LYS A 103 -8.03 -12.22 2.20
CA LYS A 103 -8.92 -12.75 3.22
C LYS A 103 -8.21 -12.95 4.54
N THR A 104 -8.82 -12.48 5.63
CA THR A 104 -8.28 -12.67 6.98
C THR A 104 -8.09 -14.15 7.31
N GLY A 105 -6.92 -14.50 7.85
CA GLY A 105 -6.61 -15.87 8.29
C GLY A 105 -6.22 -16.84 7.17
N PHE A 106 -6.09 -16.36 5.92
CA PHE A 106 -5.54 -17.12 4.81
C PHE A 106 -4.18 -16.54 4.41
N ALA A 107 -3.29 -17.40 3.91
CA ALA A 107 -2.04 -16.93 3.32
C ALA A 107 -2.39 -16.09 2.09
N ILE A 108 -1.95 -14.83 2.08
CA ILE A 108 -2.05 -13.97 0.90
C ILE A 108 -0.98 -14.45 -0.09
N GLU A 109 -1.42 -15.12 -1.14
CA GLU A 109 -0.58 -15.50 -2.28
C GLU A 109 -0.77 -14.45 -3.36
N LEU A 110 0.17 -13.50 -3.45
CA LEU A 110 0.21 -12.55 -4.56
C LEU A 110 0.87 -13.22 -5.77
N ILE A 111 0.21 -13.16 -6.92
CA ILE A 111 0.78 -13.65 -8.19
C ILE A 111 1.95 -12.73 -8.57
N ASP A 112 3.07 -13.33 -8.95
CA ASP A 112 4.26 -12.60 -9.41
C ASP A 112 3.87 -11.75 -10.62
N TRP A 113 4.00 -10.43 -10.49
CA TRP A 113 3.56 -9.49 -11.51
C TRP A 113 4.44 -9.69 -12.75
N GLU A 114 3.88 -10.26 -13.82
CA GLU A 114 4.48 -10.12 -15.15
C GLU A 114 4.40 -8.65 -15.54
N ILE A 115 5.39 -7.86 -15.11
CA ILE A 115 5.64 -6.53 -15.65
C ILE A 115 5.97 -6.76 -17.13
N GLU A 116 4.99 -6.60 -18.00
CA GLU A 116 5.22 -6.54 -19.44
C GLU A 116 6.17 -5.37 -19.71
N TYR A 117 7.46 -5.65 -19.83
CA TYR A 117 8.39 -4.73 -20.46
C TYR A 117 7.95 -4.60 -21.92
N ALA A 118 7.21 -3.54 -22.23
CA ALA A 118 7.06 -3.08 -23.61
C ALA A 118 8.45 -2.63 -24.09
N VAL A 119 9.25 -3.57 -24.56
CA VAL A 119 10.51 -3.29 -25.27
C VAL A 119 10.11 -2.70 -26.62
N GLY A 120 9.92 -1.38 -26.64
CA GLY A 120 9.79 -0.62 -27.88
C GLY A 120 11.10 -0.70 -28.63
N TRP A 121 11.17 -1.59 -29.63
CA TRP A 121 12.19 -1.48 -30.67
C TRP A 121 11.85 -0.26 -31.51
N ASN A 122 12.52 0.87 -31.25
CA ASN A 122 12.62 1.92 -32.24
C ASN A 122 13.38 1.33 -33.43
N MET A 123 12.65 0.95 -34.49
CA MET A 123 13.21 0.77 -35.83
C MET A 123 13.40 2.13 -36.50
#